data_AF-R9AQ26-F1
#
_entry.id   AF-R9AQ26-F1
#
_cell.length_a   1.000
_cell.length_b   1.000
_cell.length_c   1.000
_cell.angle_alpha   90.00
_cell.angle_beta   90.00
_cell.angle_gamma   90.00
#
_symmetry.space_group_name_H-M   'P 1'
#
loop_
_entity.id
_entity.type
_entity.pdbx_description
1 polymer ?
#
loop_
_entity_poly.entity_id
_entity_poly.type
_entity_poly.pdbx_seq_one_letter_code
_entity_poly.pdbx_strand_id
1 'polypeptide(L)'
;MNFGALNRQGGQRRLNVAITRARQGLHVFSTLSPEEINLASTNSEGVRDLKDFLVFARSGQLHLNYVDQKNSRLKKNLYSTYRISFKKKVGAWTPE
;
A
#
# COMPACT_ATOMS: atom_id res chain seq x y z
N MET A 1 9.66 -15.34 1.77
CA MET A 1 10.18 -14.45 0.69
C MET A 1 11.01 -13.31 1.30
N ASN A 2 11.99 -12.80 0.56
CA ASN A 2 12.81 -11.67 0.97
C ASN A 2 12.53 -10.45 0.07
N PHE A 3 11.83 -9.45 0.60
CA PHE A 3 11.55 -8.16 -0.06
C PHE A 3 12.58 -7.08 0.32
N GLY A 4 13.78 -7.51 0.75
CA GLY A 4 14.91 -6.64 1.04
C GLY A 4 14.59 -5.57 2.08
N ALA A 5 14.70 -4.30 1.68
CA ALA A 5 14.46 -3.16 2.56
C ALA A 5 13.01 -3.07 3.09
N LEU A 6 12.06 -3.74 2.43
CA LEU A 6 10.68 -3.81 2.90
C LEU A 6 10.48 -4.81 4.04
N ASN A 7 11.34 -5.82 4.20
CA ASN A 7 11.27 -6.75 5.34
C ASN A 7 11.77 -6.13 6.65
N ARG A 8 12.52 -5.03 6.58
CA ARG A 8 13.12 -4.37 7.74
C ARG A 8 12.13 -3.45 8.44
N GLN A 9 12.41 -3.14 9.71
CA GLN A 9 11.67 -2.14 10.46
C GLN A 9 11.64 -0.80 9.69
N GLY A 10 10.46 -0.19 9.60
CA GLY A 10 10.26 1.03 8.80
C GLY A 10 10.14 0.78 7.30
N GLY A 11 10.04 -0.47 6.83
CA GLY A 11 9.79 -0.81 5.43
C GLY A 11 8.55 -0.11 4.84
N GLN A 12 7.49 0.02 5.63
CA GLN A 12 6.27 0.75 5.27
C GLN A 12 6.53 2.23 4.92
N ARG A 13 7.48 2.89 5.59
CA ARG A 13 7.85 4.27 5.27
C ARG A 13 8.56 4.36 3.91
N ARG A 14 9.40 3.38 3.58
CA ARG A 14 10.09 3.32 2.28
C ARG A 14 9.10 3.12 1.15
N LEU A 15 8.13 2.22 1.34
CA LEU A 15 7.05 2.01 0.39
C LEU A 15 6.23 3.30 0.17
N ASN A 16 5.86 3.98 1.25
CA ASN A 16 5.15 5.26 1.18
C ASN A 16 5.93 6.32 0.38
N VAL A 17 7.23 6.47 0.62
CA VAL A 17 8.05 7.40 -0.17
C VAL A 17 8.00 7.02 -1.64
N ALA A 18 8.24 5.76 -1.98
CA ALA A 18 8.24 5.29 -3.37
C ALA A 18 6.91 5.57 -4.10
N ILE A 19 5.78 5.20 -3.49
CA ILE A 19 4.44 5.39 -4.06
C ILE A 19 4.12 6.88 -4.22
N THR A 20 4.54 7.71 -3.26
CA THR A 20 4.23 9.15 -3.27
C THR A 20 5.21 9.99 -4.07
N ARG A 21 6.24 9.42 -4.73
CA ARG A 21 7.16 10.19 -5.59
C ARG A 21 6.52 10.67 -6.89
N ALA A 22 5.64 9.87 -7.48
CA ALA A 22 4.94 10.21 -8.72
C ALA A 22 4.12 11.52 -8.58
N ARG A 23 4.07 12.36 -9.61
CA ARG A 23 3.27 13.60 -9.63
C ARG A 23 2.00 13.47 -10.46
N GLN A 24 2.08 12.78 -11.60
CA GLN A 24 0.97 12.69 -12.56
C GLN A 24 0.39 11.27 -12.63
N GLY A 25 1.24 10.25 -12.62
CA GLY A 25 0.81 8.85 -12.64
C GLY A 25 1.89 7.92 -12.11
N LEU A 26 1.48 6.75 -11.62
CA LEU A 26 2.37 5.71 -11.09
C LEU A 26 2.12 4.42 -11.86
N HIS A 27 3.13 3.96 -12.59
CA HIS A 27 3.10 2.65 -13.26
C HIS A 27 3.86 1.65 -12.40
N VAL A 28 3.23 0.52 -12.09
CA VAL A 28 3.79 -0.50 -11.21
C VAL A 28 4.08 -1.74 -12.04
N PHE A 29 5.34 -2.15 -12.06
CA PHE A 29 5.76 -3.40 -12.66
C PHE A 29 6.15 -4.36 -11.55
N SER A 30 5.58 -5.55 -11.57
CA SER A 30 5.85 -6.60 -10.58
C SER A 30 5.80 -7.95 -11.28
N THR A 31 6.79 -8.80 -10.99
CA THR A 31 6.72 -10.23 -11.33
C THR A 31 5.85 -11.01 -10.36
N LEU A 32 5.50 -10.41 -9.22
CA LEU A 32 4.70 -11.01 -8.16
C LEU A 32 3.27 -10.48 -8.20
N SER A 33 2.32 -11.39 -8.08
CA SER A 33 0.92 -11.13 -7.79
C SER A 33 0.67 -10.97 -6.27
N PRO A 34 -0.33 -10.18 -5.84
CA PRO A 34 -0.67 -10.05 -4.43
C PRO A 34 -0.95 -11.39 -3.73
N GLU A 35 -1.54 -12.34 -4.45
CA GLU A 35 -1.88 -13.67 -3.94
C GLU A 35 -0.64 -14.51 -3.61
N GLU A 36 0.47 -14.28 -4.31
CA GLU A 36 1.76 -14.96 -4.08
C GLU A 36 2.48 -14.45 -2.82
N ILE A 37 2.05 -13.30 -2.28
CA ILE A 37 2.61 -12.75 -1.04
C ILE A 37 1.93 -13.41 0.16
N ASN A 38 2.64 -14.39 0.74
CA ASN A 38 2.21 -15.10 1.95
C ASN A 38 2.57 -14.31 3.23
N LEU A 39 1.59 -13.62 3.79
CA LEU A 39 1.72 -12.86 5.04
C LEU A 39 1.84 -13.73 6.30
N ALA A 40 1.42 -15.00 6.27
CA ALA A 40 1.60 -15.88 7.44
C ALA A 40 3.08 -16.18 7.70
N SER A 41 3.92 -16.05 6.67
CA SER A 41 5.36 -16.27 6.75
C SER A 41 6.18 -15.03 7.15
N THR A 42 5.54 -13.87 7.36
CA THR A 42 6.25 -12.62 7.64
C THR A 42 5.45 -11.63 8.49
N ASN A 43 6.12 -11.04 9.49
CA ASN A 43 5.55 -9.98 10.33
C ASN A 43 5.90 -8.56 9.82
N SER A 44 6.46 -8.42 8.61
CA SER A 44 6.81 -7.10 8.09
C SER A 44 5.59 -6.30 7.68
N GLU A 45 5.39 -5.15 8.32
CA GLU A 45 4.39 -4.14 7.90
C GLU A 45 4.61 -3.68 6.45
N GLY A 46 5.86 -3.50 6.03
CA GLY A 46 6.16 -3.05 4.66
C GLY A 46 5.76 -4.06 3.58
N VAL A 47 5.83 -5.36 3.90
CA VAL A 47 5.41 -6.43 2.99
C VAL A 47 3.89 -6.54 2.94
N ARG A 48 3.22 -6.33 4.09
CA ARG A 48 1.76 -6.25 4.16
C ARG A 48 1.23 -5.09 3.31
N ASP A 49 1.79 -3.90 3.49
CA ASP A 49 1.38 -2.72 2.72
C ASP A 49 1.65 -2.89 1.22
N LEU A 50 2.75 -3.57 0.84
CA LEU A 50 3.04 -3.88 -0.56
C LEU A 50 1.96 -4.77 -1.18
N LYS A 51 1.51 -5.81 -0.45
CA LYS A 51 0.43 -6.70 -0.92
C LYS A 51 -0.84 -5.89 -1.18
N ASP A 52 -1.26 -5.08 -0.22
CA ASP A 52 -2.47 -4.27 -0.33
C ASP A 52 -2.37 -3.26 -1.49
N PHE A 53 -1.18 -2.65 -1.66
CA PHE A 53 -0.92 -1.74 -2.77
C PHE A 53 -1.00 -2.44 -4.14
N LEU A 54 -0.51 -3.67 -4.28
CA LEU A 54 -0.62 -4.42 -5.53
C LEU A 54 -2.08 -4.81 -5.83
N VAL A 55 -2.90 -5.14 -4.82
CA VAL A 55 -4.35 -5.36 -5.00
C VAL A 55 -5.01 -4.09 -5.53
N PHE A 56 -4.68 -2.95 -4.93
CA PHE A 56 -5.19 -1.65 -5.39
C PHE A 56 -4.74 -1.32 -6.81
N ALA A 57 -3.46 -1.49 -7.14
CA ALA A 57 -2.93 -1.20 -8.47
C ALA A 57 -3.58 -2.07 -9.57
N ARG A 58 -3.98 -3.30 -9.24
CA ARG A 58 -4.66 -4.22 -10.17
C ARG A 58 -6.15 -3.90 -10.34
N SER A 59 -6.87 -3.63 -9.26
CA SER A 59 -8.33 -3.53 -9.25
C SER A 59 -8.86 -2.10 -9.30
N GLY A 60 -8.01 -1.10 -9.02
CA GLY A 60 -8.44 0.27 -8.74
C GLY A 60 -9.22 0.42 -7.43
N GLN A 61 -9.49 -0.68 -6.73
CA GLN A 61 -10.26 -0.70 -5.49
C GLN A 61 -9.32 -0.82 -4.30
N LEU A 62 -9.45 0.08 -3.34
CA LEU A 62 -8.77 -0.09 -2.07
C LEU A 62 -9.46 -1.24 -1.31
N HIS A 63 -8.80 -2.38 -1.22
CA HIS A 63 -9.34 -3.54 -0.52
C HIS A 63 -9.22 -3.32 1.00
N LEU A 64 -10.34 -3.00 1.64
CA LEU A 64 -10.49 -2.64 3.06
C LEU A 64 -10.33 -3.83 4.04
N ASN A 65 -9.78 -4.96 3.61
CA ASN A 65 -9.78 -6.19 4.41
C ASN A 65 -8.63 -6.23 5.42
N TYR A 66 -8.58 -5.20 6.27
CA TYR A 66 -7.86 -5.21 7.54
C TYR A 66 -8.85 -5.58 8.65
N VAL A 67 -8.97 -6.88 8.93
CA VAL A 67 -9.64 -7.38 10.14
C VAL A 67 -8.55 -7.63 11.19
N ASP A 68 -8.12 -6.56 11.85
CA ASP A 68 -7.67 -6.65 13.24
C ASP A 68 -8.69 -5.88 14.09
N GLN A 69 -9.49 -6.61 14.87
CA GLN A 69 -10.58 -6.05 15.68
C GLN A 69 -10.07 -5.14 16.81
N LYS A 70 -8.76 -5.16 17.15
CA LYS A 70 -8.22 -4.41 18.29
C LYS A 70 -7.82 -2.96 18.01
N ASN A 71 -7.64 -2.53 16.76
CA ASN A 71 -7.08 -1.20 16.45
C ASN A 71 -7.88 -0.42 15.39
N SER A 72 -9.08 0.03 15.77
CA SER A 72 -9.97 0.86 14.95
C SER A 72 -9.37 2.23 14.54
N ARG A 73 -8.36 2.75 15.25
CA ARG A 73 -7.66 4.01 14.90
C ARG A 73 -6.75 3.91 13.69
N LEU A 74 -6.15 2.75 13.41
CA LEU A 74 -5.22 2.56 12.29
C LEU A 74 -5.94 2.48 10.93
N LYS A 75 -7.23 2.08 10.92
CA LYS A 75 -8.09 2.06 9.72
C LYS A 75 -8.19 3.42 9.03
N LYS A 76 -8.10 4.51 9.81
CA LYS A 76 -8.11 5.87 9.26
C LYS A 76 -6.78 6.23 8.61
N ASN A 77 -5.64 5.68 9.03
CA ASN A 77 -4.33 6.18 8.61
C ASN A 77 -3.88 5.69 7.23
N LEU A 78 -4.08 4.43 6.80
CA LEU A 78 -3.73 4.07 5.42
C LEU A 78 -4.62 4.80 4.40
N TYR A 79 -5.94 4.81 4.63
CA TYR A 79 -6.88 5.54 3.78
C TYR A 79 -6.59 7.03 3.77
N SER A 80 -6.35 7.63 4.94
CA SER A 80 -5.96 9.04 5.05
C SER A 80 -4.61 9.30 4.40
N THR A 81 -3.59 8.48 4.62
CA THR A 81 -2.25 8.71 4.08
C THR A 81 -2.21 8.54 2.57
N TYR A 82 -2.80 7.49 2.00
CA TYR A 82 -2.87 7.33 0.56
C TYR A 82 -3.82 8.37 -0.05
N ARG A 83 -5.02 8.60 0.50
CA ARG A 83 -5.96 9.62 -0.02
C ARG A 83 -5.45 11.05 0.13
N ILE A 84 -4.78 11.42 1.23
CA ILE A 84 -4.19 12.76 1.42
C ILE A 84 -2.97 12.90 0.53
N SER A 85 -2.08 11.90 0.46
CA SER A 85 -0.89 11.99 -0.39
C SER A 85 -1.26 12.02 -1.88
N PHE A 86 -2.26 11.26 -2.31
CA PHE A 86 -2.80 11.34 -3.66
C PHE A 86 -3.58 12.67 -3.87
N LYS A 87 -4.57 13.03 -3.03
CA LYS A 87 -5.32 14.31 -3.19
C LYS A 87 -4.46 15.58 -3.11
N LYS A 88 -3.35 15.58 -2.35
CA LYS A 88 -2.42 16.73 -2.31
C LYS A 88 -1.62 16.89 -3.61
N LYS A 89 -1.55 15.86 -4.45
CA LYS A 89 -0.60 15.80 -5.56
C LYS A 89 -1.24 15.65 -6.93
N VAL A 90 -2.32 14.87 -7.00
CA VAL A 90 -3.29 14.85 -8.10
C VAL A 90 -4.53 15.59 -7.59
N GLY A 91 -4.83 16.77 -8.14
CA GLY A 91 -6.07 17.48 -7.84
C GLY A 91 -7.26 16.53 -7.96
N ALA A 92 -8.24 16.67 -7.06
CA ALA A 92 -9.40 15.79 -6.86
C ALA A 92 -9.70 14.87 -8.06
N TRP A 93 -9.21 13.63 -8.01
CA TRP A 93 -9.55 12.61 -8.99
C TRP A 93 -11.04 12.28 -8.84
N THR A 94 -11.86 12.89 -9.68
CA THR A 94 -13.24 12.50 -9.94
C THR A 94 -13.21 11.53 -11.12
N PRO A 95 -13.58 10.25 -10.93
CA PRO A 95 -13.83 9.39 -12.08
C PRO A 95 -15.07 9.92 -12.81
N GLU A 96 -14.96 10.14 -14.11
CA GLU A 96 -16.12 10.25 -15.01
C GLU A 96 -16.79 8.88 -15.18
#